data_AF-A0A0V8RV38-F1
#
_entry.id   AF-A0A0V8RV38-F1
#
_cell.length_a   1.000
_cell.length_b   1.000
_cell.length_c   1.000
_cell.angle_alpha   90.00
_cell.angle_beta   90.00
_cell.angle_gamma   90.00
#
_symmetry.space_group_name_H-M   'P 1'
#
loop_
_entity.id
_entity.type
_entity.pdbx_description
1 polymer ?
#
loop_
_entity_poly.entity_id
_entity_poly.type
_entity_poly.pdbx_seq_one_letter_code
_entity_poly.pdbx_strand_id
1 'polypeptide(L)'
;MATEASPSSIRTLFRNRGLEVAESRSQQTTLLGGMLEYHSVSGVRQGSYRITVRIRPAPSSTQLVINASSRESARRAADMLEKLGFKVDADEEVVRAKAKGVSMSLVSRAIDIAEEATRS
;
A
#
# COMPACT_ATOMS: atom_id res chain seq x y z
N MET A 1 -8.53 -5.86 22.69
CA MET A 1 -8.64 -4.56 21.97
C MET A 1 -7.43 -4.46 21.05
N ALA A 2 -7.61 -4.18 19.75
CA ALA A 2 -6.48 -4.02 18.84
C ALA A 2 -5.78 -2.68 19.11
N THR A 3 -4.51 -2.73 19.49
CA THR A 3 -3.69 -1.54 19.77
C THR A 3 -3.53 -0.74 18.48
N GLU A 4 -4.13 0.45 18.43
CA GLU A 4 -3.97 1.37 17.29
C GLU A 4 -2.49 1.73 17.12
N ALA A 5 -1.97 1.60 15.90
CA ALA A 5 -0.56 1.86 15.62
C ALA A 5 -0.24 3.35 15.79
N SER A 6 0.82 3.67 16.54
CA SER A 6 1.24 5.05 16.74
C SER A 6 1.81 5.66 15.44
N PRO A 7 1.61 6.96 15.17
CA PRO A 7 2.16 7.61 13.97
C PRO A 7 3.69 7.51 13.84
N SER A 8 4.43 7.39 14.96
CA SER A 8 5.88 7.22 14.95
C SER A 8 6.28 5.80 14.57
N SER A 9 5.59 4.77 15.07
CA SER A 9 5.82 3.36 14.69
C SER A 9 5.62 3.13 13.19
N ILE A 10 4.61 3.79 12.62
CA ILE A 10 4.33 3.73 11.18
C ILE A 10 5.45 4.39 10.37
N ARG A 11 5.94 5.56 10.79
CA ARG A 11 7.10 6.22 10.14
C ARG A 11 8.36 5.37 10.20
N THR A 12 8.63 4.70 11.32
CA THR A 12 9.79 3.80 11.46
C THR A 12 9.68 2.60 10.53
N LEU A 13 8.50 1.96 10.45
CA LEU A 13 8.26 0.86 9.51
C LEU A 13 8.56 1.28 8.07
N PHE A 14 8.17 2.49 7.71
CA PHE A 14 8.32 3.04 6.36
C PHE A 14 9.78 3.32 6.00
N ARG A 15 10.54 3.94 6.91
CA ARG A 15 11.99 4.13 6.73
C ARG A 15 12.75 2.82 6.61
N ASN A 16 12.39 1.81 7.42
CA ASN A 16 13.07 0.52 7.41
C ASN A 16 12.88 -0.27 6.11
N ARG A 17 11.84 0.06 5.32
CA ARG A 17 11.58 -0.56 4.01
C ARG A 17 12.22 0.19 2.84
N GLY A 18 12.97 1.27 3.10
CA GLY A 18 13.61 2.08 2.05
C GLY A 18 12.62 2.88 1.20
N LEU A 19 11.39 3.11 1.70
CA LEU A 19 10.31 3.77 0.97
C LEU A 19 10.32 5.28 1.16
N GLU A 20 9.96 6.02 0.11
CA GLU A 20 9.90 7.48 0.15
C GLU A 20 8.62 7.96 0.85
N VAL A 21 8.80 8.64 1.99
CA VAL A 21 7.68 9.21 2.74
C VAL A 21 7.35 10.58 2.16
N ALA A 22 6.41 10.62 1.22
CA ALA A 22 6.07 11.85 0.49
C ALA A 22 5.35 12.90 1.34
N GLU A 23 4.57 12.48 2.34
CA GLU A 23 3.91 13.44 3.23
C GLU A 23 3.73 12.87 4.64
N SER A 24 4.26 13.58 5.63
CA SER A 24 4.12 13.23 7.03
C SER A 24 3.63 14.46 7.81
N ARG A 25 2.33 14.76 7.69
CA ARG A 25 1.68 15.72 8.60
C ARG A 25 1.45 15.02 9.94
N SER A 26 1.32 15.77 11.02
CA SER A 26 1.23 15.28 12.40
C SER A 26 0.16 14.19 12.65
N GLN A 27 -0.81 14.01 11.74
CA GLN A 27 -1.96 13.09 11.88
C GLN A 27 -2.27 12.23 10.64
N GLN A 28 -1.51 12.38 9.55
CA GLN A 28 -1.63 11.62 8.31
C GLN A 28 -0.23 11.28 7.80
N THR A 29 0.01 10.01 7.47
CA THR A 29 1.27 9.58 6.87
C THR A 29 0.95 8.89 5.54
N THR A 30 1.43 9.49 4.45
CA THR A 30 1.32 8.94 3.10
C THR A 30 2.65 8.35 2.70
N LEU A 31 2.65 7.05 2.41
CA LEU A 31 3.73 6.35 1.72
C LEU A 31 3.58 6.42 0.22
N LEU A 32 4.71 6.62 -0.45
CA LEU A 32 4.89 6.24 -1.83
C LEU A 32 5.94 5.12 -1.87
N GLY A 33 5.54 3.98 -2.42
CA GLY A 33 6.46 2.92 -2.83
C GLY A 33 6.48 2.86 -4.35
N GLY A 34 7.67 2.76 -4.93
CA GLY A 34 7.81 2.60 -6.38
C GLY A 34 8.95 1.65 -6.64
N MET A 35 8.70 0.62 -7.45
CA MET A 35 9.75 -0.21 -8.00
C MET A 35 9.94 0.21 -9.46
N LEU A 36 11.03 0.92 -9.72
CA LEU A 36 11.44 1.28 -11.07
C LEU A 36 12.16 0.06 -11.68
N GLU A 37 11.42 -0.80 -12.37
CA GLU A 37 12.03 -1.82 -13.24
C GLU A 37 12.23 -1.26 -14.64
N TYR A 38 13.50 -1.22 -15.06
CA TYR A 38 13.90 -0.72 -16.37
C TYR A 38 13.85 -1.87 -17.39
N HIS A 39 12.80 -1.92 -18.21
CA HIS A 39 12.72 -2.85 -19.34
C HIS A 39 13.25 -2.18 -20.62
N SER A 40 14.37 -2.68 -21.12
CA SER A 40 15.11 -2.14 -22.27
C SER A 40 14.44 -2.33 -23.63
N VAL A 41 13.33 -3.09 -23.74
CA VAL A 41 12.74 -3.50 -25.03
C VAL A 41 11.27 -3.07 -25.20
N SER A 42 10.52 -2.81 -24.12
CA SER A 42 9.06 -2.57 -24.13
C SER A 42 8.62 -1.21 -23.56
N GLY A 43 9.57 -0.36 -23.18
CA GLY A 43 9.29 0.86 -22.41
C GLY A 43 9.21 0.59 -20.90
N VAL A 44 9.20 1.67 -20.09
CA VAL A 44 9.19 1.59 -18.63
C VAL A 44 7.82 1.09 -18.15
N ARG A 45 7.71 -0.18 -17.75
CA ARG A 45 6.58 -0.69 -16.97
C ARG A 45 6.87 -0.46 -15.49
N GLN A 46 6.48 0.70 -14.99
CA GLN A 46 6.71 1.08 -13.59
C GLN A 46 5.60 0.51 -12.69
N GLY A 47 5.86 -0.64 -12.06
CA GLY A 47 5.08 -1.10 -10.92
C GLY A 47 5.19 -0.08 -9.78
N SER A 48 4.07 0.47 -9.33
CA SER A 48 4.07 1.49 -8.27
C SER A 48 2.91 1.30 -7.32
N TYR A 49 3.11 1.65 -6.05
CA TYR A 49 2.05 1.57 -5.06
C TYR A 49 2.08 2.75 -4.08
N ARG A 50 0.91 3.14 -3.59
CA ARG A 50 0.74 4.25 -2.65
C ARG A 50 -0.07 3.77 -1.47
N ILE A 51 0.47 3.86 -0.27
CA ILE A 51 -0.24 3.51 0.97
C ILE A 51 -0.45 4.77 1.78
N THR A 52 -1.70 5.18 1.96
CA THR A 52 -2.04 6.32 2.81
C THR A 52 -2.65 5.83 4.10
N VAL A 53 -2.00 6.14 5.22
CA VAL A 53 -2.53 5.85 6.56
C VAL A 53 -3.01 7.16 7.18
N ARG A 54 -4.31 7.22 7.48
CA ARG A 54 -4.94 8.33 8.21
C ARG A 54 -5.28 7.87 9.61
N ILE A 55 -4.70 8.53 10.62
CA ILE A 55 -4.93 8.20 12.04
C ILE A 55 -5.96 9.15 12.65
N ARG A 56 -5.96 10.43 12.23
CA ARG A 56 -6.98 11.42 12.62
C ARG A 56 -7.36 12.37 11.48
N PRO A 57 -8.58 12.95 11.49
CA PRO A 57 -9.66 12.69 12.44
C PRO A 57 -10.26 11.28 12.27
N ALA A 58 -10.93 10.77 13.32
CA ALA A 58 -11.58 9.47 13.26
C ALA A 58 -12.69 9.47 12.18
N PRO A 59 -12.93 8.35 11.48
CA PRO A 59 -12.29 7.04 11.69
C PRO A 59 -10.91 6.94 11.03
N SER A 60 -9.98 6.28 11.73
CA SER A 60 -8.69 5.91 11.18
C SER A 60 -8.88 4.97 9.97
N SER A 61 -8.05 5.10 8.95
CA SER A 61 -8.18 4.31 7.72
C SER A 61 -6.85 4.10 7.03
N THR A 62 -6.70 2.93 6.43
CA THR A 62 -5.61 2.61 5.51
C THR A 62 -6.16 2.56 4.10
N GLN A 63 -5.59 3.37 3.21
CA GLN A 63 -5.89 3.37 1.78
C GLN A 63 -4.66 2.89 1.02
N LEU A 64 -4.86 2.10 -0.01
CA LEU A 64 -3.82 1.56 -0.85
C LEU A 64 -4.22 1.71 -2.32
N VAL A 65 -3.28 2.10 -3.15
CA VAL A 65 -3.40 2.08 -4.62
C VAL A 65 -2.20 1.32 -5.14
N ILE A 66 -2.41 0.27 -5.93
CA ILE A 66 -1.36 -0.52 -6.58
C ILE A 66 -1.55 -0.40 -8.10
N ASN A 67 -0.48 -0.11 -8.81
CA ASN A 67 -0.36 -0.31 -10.25
C ASN A 67 0.50 -1.56 -10.45
N ALA A 68 -0.15 -2.70 -10.67
CA ALA A 68 0.48 -4.00 -10.75
C ALA A 68 1.21 -4.22 -12.08
N SER A 69 2.11 -5.20 -12.13
CA SER A 69 2.85 -5.58 -13.34
C SER A 69 1.99 -6.29 -14.40
N SER A 70 0.84 -6.84 -14.00
CA SER A 70 -0.11 -7.53 -14.87
C SER A 70 -1.52 -7.58 -14.27
N ARG A 71 -2.53 -7.85 -15.11
CA ARG A 71 -3.93 -8.07 -14.68
C ARG A 71 -4.06 -9.26 -13.72
N GLU A 72 -3.24 -10.29 -13.87
CA GLU A 72 -3.24 -11.47 -12.99
C GLU A 72 -2.67 -11.13 -11.61
N SER A 73 -1.58 -10.36 -11.57
CA SER A 73 -1.02 -9.82 -10.32
C SER A 73 -2.00 -8.88 -9.61
N ALA A 74 -2.70 -8.02 -10.37
CA ALA A 74 -3.76 -7.16 -9.82
C ALA A 74 -4.89 -7.96 -9.18
N ARG A 75 -5.39 -9.01 -9.84
CA ARG A 75 -6.44 -9.89 -9.28
C ARG A 75 -5.98 -10.60 -8.01
N ARG A 76 -4.78 -11.19 -8.02
CA ARG A 76 -4.22 -11.84 -6.82
C ARG A 76 -4.07 -10.87 -5.65
N ALA A 77 -3.58 -9.65 -5.93
CA ALA A 77 -3.45 -8.61 -4.92
C ALA A 77 -4.82 -8.20 -4.36
N ALA A 78 -5.82 -8.05 -5.22
CA ALA A 78 -7.19 -7.72 -4.83
C ALA A 78 -7.77 -8.79 -3.88
N ASP A 79 -7.69 -10.06 -4.25
CA ASP A 79 -8.18 -11.18 -3.43
C ASP A 79 -7.50 -11.24 -2.05
N MET A 80 -6.18 -11.02 -2.00
CA MET A 80 -5.43 -11.01 -0.75
C MET A 80 -5.79 -9.82 0.15
N LEU A 81 -6.01 -8.64 -0.44
CA LEU A 81 -6.42 -7.45 0.29
C LEU A 81 -7.85 -7.57 0.82
N GLU A 82 -8.77 -8.16 0.05
CA GLU A 82 -10.13 -8.47 0.54
C GLU A 82 -10.10 -9.41 1.74
N LYS A 83 -9.28 -10.47 1.70
CA LYS A 83 -9.08 -11.39 2.84
C LYS A 83 -8.52 -10.70 4.09
N LEU A 84 -7.78 -9.61 3.93
CA LEU A 84 -7.30 -8.77 5.03
C LEU A 84 -8.36 -7.78 5.55
N GLY A 85 -9.55 -7.74 4.95
CA GLY A 85 -10.66 -6.87 5.36
C GLY A 85 -10.65 -5.49 4.68
N PHE A 86 -9.90 -5.32 3.58
CA PHE A 86 -10.04 -4.13 2.74
C PHE A 86 -11.28 -4.25 1.86
N LYS A 87 -11.94 -3.11 1.63
CA LYS A 87 -12.84 -2.96 0.48
C LYS A 87 -11.99 -2.67 -0.74
N VAL A 88 -12.06 -3.54 -1.73
CA VAL A 88 -11.21 -3.47 -2.92
C VAL A 88 -12.05 -3.11 -4.15
N ASP A 89 -11.45 -2.30 -5.02
CA ASP A 89 -11.92 -1.92 -6.33
C ASP A 89 -10.74 -2.14 -7.28
N ALA A 90 -10.85 -3.13 -8.16
CA ALA A 90 -9.79 -3.52 -9.08
C ALA A 90 -10.26 -3.31 -10.52
N ASP A 91 -9.48 -2.56 -11.29
CA ASP A 91 -9.74 -2.25 -12.68
C ASP A 91 -8.46 -2.48 -13.49
N GLU A 92 -8.51 -3.43 -14.41
CA GLU A 92 -7.36 -3.92 -15.19
C GLU A 92 -6.12 -4.27 -14.32
N GLU A 93 -5.10 -3.40 -14.33
CA GLU A 93 -3.83 -3.54 -13.60
C GLU A 93 -3.79 -2.67 -12.33
N VAL A 94 -4.85 -1.90 -12.07
CA VAL A 94 -4.95 -0.96 -10.95
C VAL A 94 -5.82 -1.53 -9.84
N VAL A 95 -5.29 -1.60 -8.63
CA VAL A 95 -6.03 -2.05 -7.44
C VAL A 95 -6.12 -0.91 -6.45
N ARG A 96 -7.35 -0.55 -6.06
CA ARG A 96 -7.65 0.45 -5.03
C ARG A 96 -8.28 -0.25 -3.85
N ALA A 97 -7.69 -0.10 -2.67
CA ALA A 97 -8.14 -0.79 -1.47
C ALA A 97 -8.29 0.17 -0.30
N LYS A 98 -9.34 0.00 0.52
CA LYS A 98 -9.56 0.78 1.74
C LYS A 98 -10.02 -0.08 2.91
N ALA A 99 -9.30 -0.01 4.02
CA ALA A 99 -9.68 -0.62 5.29
C ALA A 99 -10.04 0.45 6.34
N LYS A 100 -10.97 0.12 7.23
CA LYS A 100 -11.24 0.89 8.45
C LYS A 100 -10.28 0.43 9.54
N GLY A 101 -9.71 1.36 10.29
CA GLY A 101 -8.72 1.08 11.33
C GLY A 101 -7.29 1.02 10.79
N VAL A 102 -6.35 1.14 11.72
CA VAL A 102 -4.91 1.13 11.44
C VAL A 102 -4.22 0.21 12.46
N SER A 103 -3.74 -0.94 11.99
CA SER A 103 -2.86 -1.81 12.76
C SER A 103 -1.55 -2.03 12.01
N MET A 104 -0.45 -2.18 12.75
CA MET A 104 0.86 -2.39 12.13
C MET A 104 0.93 -3.68 11.30
N SER A 105 0.28 -4.75 11.75
CA SER A 105 0.24 -6.02 11.03
C SER A 105 -0.53 -5.90 9.71
N LEU A 106 -1.62 -5.15 9.69
CA LEU A 106 -2.41 -4.89 8.48
C LEU A 106 -1.61 -4.04 7.48
N VAL A 107 -0.98 -2.96 7.95
CA VAL A 107 -0.16 -2.09 7.09
C VAL A 107 1.05 -2.84 6.54
N SER A 108 1.75 -3.63 7.36
CA SER A 108 2.90 -4.43 6.90
C SER A 108 2.51 -5.44 5.83
N ARG A 109 1.45 -6.22 6.05
CA ARG A 109 0.98 -7.21 5.05
C ARG A 109 0.49 -6.53 3.77
N ALA A 110 -0.16 -5.37 3.88
CA ALA A 110 -0.57 -4.59 2.72
C ALA A 110 0.63 -4.09 1.90
N ILE A 111 1.75 -3.72 2.55
CA ILE A 111 3.01 -3.42 1.87
C ILE A 111 3.54 -4.66 1.15
N ASP A 112 3.61 -5.80 1.84
CA ASP A 112 4.14 -7.04 1.24
C ASP A 112 3.34 -7.45 -0.01
N ILE A 113 2.00 -7.40 0.05
CA ILE A 113 1.13 -7.66 -1.11
C ILE A 113 1.35 -6.64 -2.23
N ALA A 114 1.48 -5.36 -1.89
CA ALA A 114 1.72 -4.32 -2.88
C ALA A 114 3.07 -4.50 -3.58
N GLU A 115 4.13 -4.80 -2.82
CA GLU A 115 5.46 -5.09 -3.36
C GLU A 115 5.44 -6.31 -4.28
N GLU A 116 4.80 -7.40 -3.86
CA GLU A 116 4.66 -8.62 -4.67
C GLU A 116 3.90 -8.34 -5.97
N ALA A 117 2.81 -7.59 -5.91
CA ALA A 117 1.99 -7.25 -7.08
C ALA A 117 2.71 -6.32 -8.08
N THR A 118 3.65 -5.51 -7.59
CA THR A 118 4.48 -4.62 -8.41
C THR A 118 5.75 -5.27 -8.95
N ARG A 119 6.13 -6.44 -8.43
CA ARG A 119 7.30 -7.20 -8.92
C ARG A 119 6.88 -7.96 -10.19
N SER A 120 7.66 -7.83 -11.27
CA SER A 120 7.42 -8.55 -12.53
C SER A 120 7.88 -10.00 -12.44
#